data_AF-A0AAU3NRK4-F1
#
_entry.id   AF-A0AAU3NRK4-F1
#
_cell.length_a   1.000
_cell.length_b   1.000
_cell.length_c   1.000
_cell.angle_alpha   90.00
_cell.angle_beta   90.00
_cell.angle_gamma   90.00
#
_symmetry.space_group_name_H-M   'P 1'
#
loop_
_entity.id
_entity.type
_entity.pdbx_description
1 polymer ?
#
loop_
_entity_poly.entity_id
_entity_poly.type
_entity_poly.pdbx_seq_one_letter_code
_entity_poly.pdbx_strand_id
1 'polypeptide(L)' 'MVGTPEAVAVELDAFVDRVVPLLQERGAFRTEYTGTTPRSHLGLPEPVWKG' A
#
# COMPACT_ATOMS: atom_id res chain seq x y z
N MET A 1 3.75 23.81 -8.52
CA MET A 1 4.67 23.45 -7.42
C MET A 1 4.55 21.97 -7.19
N VAL A 2 5.48 21.18 -7.71
CA VAL A 2 5.70 19.83 -7.18
C VAL A 2 6.43 20.05 -5.86
N GLY A 3 5.90 19.55 -4.76
CA GLY A 3 6.56 19.63 -3.45
C GLY A 3 7.96 19.04 -3.53
N THR A 4 8.89 19.59 -2.77
CA THR A 4 10.24 19.04 -2.67
C THR A 4 10.20 17.62 -2.06
N PRO A 5 11.19 16.75 -2.33
CA PRO A 5 11.16 15.36 -1.87
C PRO A 5 10.96 15.21 -0.36
N GLU A 6 11.51 16.12 0.45
CA GLU A 6 11.34 16.13 1.90
C GLU A 6 9.91 16.48 2.33
N ALA A 7 9.23 17.38 1.62
CA ALA A 7 7.86 17.74 1.93
C ALA A 7 6.90 16.57 1.66
N VAL A 8 7.14 15.81 0.58
CA VAL A 8 6.35 14.62 0.23
C VAL A 8 6.50 13.52 1.29
N ALA A 9 7.72 13.29 1.79
CA ALA A 9 7.95 12.30 2.84
C ALA A 9 7.17 12.64 4.12
N VAL A 10 7.23 13.91 4.57
CA VAL A 10 6.51 14.37 5.76
C VAL A 10 4.98 14.25 5.61
N GLU A 11 4.46 14.58 4.43
CA GLU A 11 3.03 14.47 4.15
C GLU A 11 2.58 13.00 4.13
N LEU A 12 3.42 12.10 3.59
CA LEU A 12 3.14 10.68 3.57
C LEU A 12 3.16 10.06 4.98
N ASP A 13 4.12 10.43 5.82
CA ASP A 13 4.20 9.94 7.20
C ASP A 13 2.93 10.31 7.99
N ALA A 14 2.48 11.56 7.87
CA ALA A 14 1.26 12.03 8.53
C ALA A 14 -0.02 11.34 8.02
N PHE A 15 -0.03 10.86 6.77
CA PHE A 15 -1.10 10.04 6.22
C PHE A 15 -1.05 8.62 6.78
N VAL A 16 0.13 8.00 6.78
CA VAL A 16 0.33 6.64 7.30
C VAL A 16 -0.07 6.58 8.77
N ASP A 17 0.35 7.53 9.59
CA ASP A 17 0.10 7.51 11.03
C ASP A 17 -1.37 7.74 11.41
N ARG A 18 -2.12 8.50 10.58
CA ARG A 18 -3.48 8.93 10.95
C ARG A 18 -4.58 8.21 10.19
N VAL A 19 -4.35 7.85 8.93
CA VAL A 19 -5.40 7.29 8.05
C VAL A 19 -5.33 5.77 7.99
N VAL A 20 -4.12 5.20 7.87
CA VAL A 20 -3.97 3.73 7.73
C VAL A 20 -4.58 2.97 8.93
N PRO A 21 -4.40 3.38 10.20
CA PRO A 21 -5.03 2.70 11.34
C PRO A 21 -6.56 2.67 11.25
N LEU A 22 -7.18 3.79 10.81
CA LEU A 22 -8.64 3.89 10.66
C LEU A 22 -9.17 2.97 9.57
N LEU A 23 -8.42 2.77 8.49
CA LEU A 23 -8.77 1.85 7.41
C LEU A 23 -8.58 0.38 7.82
N GLN A 24 -7.54 0.09 8.61
CA GLN A 24 -7.30 -1.25 9.16
C GLN A 24 -8.40 -1.65 10.16
N GLU A 25 -8.77 -0.75 11.08
CA GLU A 25 -9.87 -0.95 12.04
C GLU A 25 -11.20 -1.28 11.33
N ARG A 26 -11.46 -0.62 10.19
CA ARG A 26 -12.66 -0.82 9.38
C ARG A 26 -12.57 -2.03 8.45
N GLY A 27 -11.45 -2.75 8.42
CA GLY A 27 -11.22 -3.87 7.50
C GLY A 27 -11.08 -3.48 6.03
N ALA A 28 -10.93 -2.18 5.73
CA ALA A 28 -10.77 -1.67 4.36
C ALA A 28 -9.31 -1.74 3.88
N PHE A 29 -8.36 -1.97 4.79
CA PHE A 29 -6.94 -2.07 4.48
C PHE A 29 -6.29 -3.21 5.26
N ARG A 30 -5.28 -3.83 4.64
CA ARG A 30 -4.53 -4.95 5.21
C ARG A 30 -3.72 -4.52 6.44
N THR A 31 -3.61 -5.42 7.42
CA THR A 31 -2.74 -5.30 8.60
C THR A 31 -1.38 -5.96 8.39
N GLU A 32 -1.30 -6.95 7.49
CA GLU A 32 -0.10 -7.68 7.14
C GLU A 32 -0.05 -8.01 5.64
N TYR A 33 1.15 -8.26 5.12
CA TYR A 33 1.34 -8.79 3.77
C TYR A 33 1.38 -10.32 3.84
N THR A 34 0.45 -10.97 3.15
CA THR A 34 0.34 -12.44 3.16
C THR A 34 1.12 -13.11 2.03
N GLY A 35 1.57 -12.37 1.01
CA GLY A 35 2.42 -12.87 -0.06
C GLY A 35 3.69 -12.08 -0.23
N THR A 36 4.56 -12.56 -1.11
CA THR A 36 5.92 -12.03 -1.32
C THR A 36 6.07 -11.26 -2.62
N THR A 37 5.03 -11.21 -3.45
CA THR A 37 5.06 -10.56 -4.76
C THR A 37 4.08 -9.40 -4.83
N PRO A 38 4.39 -8.34 -5.61
CA PRO A 38 3.44 -7.26 -5.85
C PRO A 38 2.10 -7.76 -6.42
N ARG A 39 2.11 -8.83 -7.23
CA ARG A 39 0.89 -9.44 -7.76
C ARG A 39 0.00 -9.97 -6.65
N SER A 40 0.58 -10.70 -5.69
CA SER A 40 -0.16 -11.22 -4.55
C SER A 40 -0.80 -10.11 -3.71
N HIS A 41 -0.09 -9.00 -3.48
CA HIS A 41 -0.62 -7.86 -2.71
C HIS A 41 -1.78 -7.15 -3.38
N LEU A 42 -1.87 -7.25 -4.71
CA LEU A 42 -2.91 -6.64 -5.53
C LEU A 42 -4.05 -7.62 -5.87
N GLY A 43 -4.00 -8.87 -5.38
CA GLY A 43 -4.99 -9.89 -5.71
C GLY A 43 -4.99 -10.30 -7.19
N LEU A 44 -3.87 -10.12 -7.88
CA LEU A 44 -3.75 -10.46 -9.29
C LEU A 44 -3.53 -11.98 -9.46
N PRO A 45 -4.13 -12.60 -10.49
CA PRO A 45 -3.93 -14.01 -10.78
C PRO A 45 -2.48 -14.29 -11.19
N GLU A 46 -2.02 -15.51 -10.89
CA GLU A 46 -0.71 -15.99 -11.37
C GLU A 46 -0.71 -16.07 -12.91
N PRO A 47 0.35 -15.59 -13.58
CA PRO A 47 0.43 -15.64 -15.02
C PRO A 47 0.51 -17.09 -15.49
N VAL A 48 -0.34 -17.47 -16.43
CA VAL A 48 -0.19 -18.71 -17.17
C VAL A 48 0.84 -18.50 -18.28
N TRP A 49 1.96 -19.21 -18.21
CA TRP A 49 2.92 -19.21 -19.32
C TRP A 49 2.26 -19.83 -20.57
N LYS A 50 2.52 -19.24 -21.74
CA LYS A 50 1.81 -19.55 -22.99
C LYS A 50 2.66 -20.25 -24.05
N GLY A 51 3.89 -20.66 -23.77
CA GLY A 51 4.84 -21.00 -24.83
C GLY A 51 5.68 -19.79 -25.20
#